data_AF-A0A0C3NLG6-F1
#
_entry.id   AF-A0A0C3NLG6-F1
#
_cell.length_a   1.000
_cell.length_b   1.000
_cell.length_c   1.000
_cell.angle_alpha   90.00
_cell.angle_beta   90.00
_cell.angle_gamma   90.00
#
_symmetry.space_group_name_H-M   'P 1'
#
loop_
_entity.id
_entity.type
_entity.pdbx_description
1 polymer ?
#
loop_
_entity_poly.entity_id
_entity_poly.type
_entity_poly.pdbx_seq_one_letter_code
_entity_poly.pdbx_strand_id
1 'polypeptide(L)'
;MPPSPEPVRKLDQNFLSMSCPQILAQTVWDDEVTSESLAEFLKDAPTKPRHIGLAAGYTSAGRLTALAVALGPNVRLVRFRNNRESETLSPGRQALADELFCNPNNLFYAFDMGPIALSLYYDQRLRLTGAIDIQSGCTGEENATRDVSQAVSFAVSSTKSPNISSTNIDAAFKEQPWDEKKSPRILPLRAWLAGFVPSVSDMELRFAEVPRINTFDMATEVCSAKSS
;
A
#
# COMPACT_ATOMS: atom_id res chain seq x y z
N MET A 1 20.22 -10.35 20.06
CA MET A 1 18.78 -10.08 20.28
C MET A 1 18.28 -9.32 19.07
N PRO A 2 17.20 -9.74 18.42
CA PRO A 2 16.57 -8.91 17.39
C PRO A 2 16.11 -7.59 18.02
N PRO A 3 16.14 -6.46 17.28
CA PRO A 3 15.63 -5.20 17.79
C PRO A 3 14.15 -5.34 18.16
N SER A 4 13.75 -4.74 19.28
CA SER A 4 12.33 -4.63 19.62
C SER A 4 11.65 -3.74 18.58
N PRO A 5 10.45 -4.09 18.09
CA PRO A 5 9.75 -3.26 17.13
C PRO A 5 9.48 -1.87 17.71
N GLU A 6 9.41 -0.86 16.84
CA GLU A 6 9.16 0.52 17.26
C GLU A 6 7.80 0.64 17.98
N PRO A 7 7.67 1.61 18.91
CA PRO A 7 6.41 1.84 19.60
C PRO A 7 5.29 2.22 18.62
N VAL A 8 4.09 1.73 18.88
CA VAL A 8 2.91 2.03 18.07
C VAL A 8 2.58 3.51 18.15
N ARG A 9 2.50 4.15 16.98
CA ARG A 9 2.12 5.55 16.82
C ARG A 9 0.63 5.65 16.53
N LYS A 10 -0.01 6.55 17.26
CA LYS A 10 -1.42 6.93 17.10
C LYS A 10 -1.53 8.12 16.14
N LEU A 11 -2.35 8.00 15.10
CA LEU A 11 -2.53 9.01 14.07
C LEU A 11 -4.02 9.28 13.85
N ASP A 12 -4.37 10.57 13.75
CA ASP A 12 -5.70 11.00 13.36
C ASP A 12 -5.69 11.35 11.86
N GLN A 13 -6.69 10.88 11.13
CA GLN A 13 -6.86 11.22 9.72
C GLN A 13 -7.49 12.61 9.59
N ASN A 14 -7.10 13.35 8.55
CA ASN A 14 -7.62 14.69 8.24
C ASN A 14 -8.10 14.81 6.78
N PHE A 15 -8.39 13.68 6.13
CA PHE A 15 -8.85 13.63 4.73
C PHE A 15 -10.37 13.71 4.63
N LEU A 16 -11.08 13.08 5.57
CA LEU A 16 -12.53 12.95 5.58
C LEU A 16 -13.10 13.59 6.86
N SER A 17 -14.18 14.34 6.76
CA SER A 17 -14.84 14.94 7.93
C SER A 17 -15.81 13.99 8.63
N MET A 18 -15.40 12.72 8.79
CA MET A 18 -16.18 11.70 9.49
C MET A 18 -15.39 11.12 10.66
N SER A 19 -16.11 10.57 11.63
CA SER A 19 -15.50 9.88 12.76
C SER A 19 -14.94 8.54 12.30
N CYS A 20 -13.62 8.43 12.31
CA CYS A 20 -12.90 7.20 12.03
C CYS A 20 -12.14 6.76 13.29
N PRO A 21 -11.96 5.44 13.51
CA PRO A 21 -11.03 4.96 14.52
C PRO A 21 -9.62 5.52 14.29
N GLN A 22 -8.89 5.71 15.38
CA GLN A 22 -7.52 6.19 15.33
C GLN A 22 -6.62 5.17 14.62
N ILE A 23 -5.75 5.64 13.74
CA ILE A 23 -4.83 4.80 12.98
C ILE A 23 -3.64 4.43 13.87
N LEU A 24 -3.35 3.14 13.96
CA LEU A 24 -2.29 2.55 14.77
C LEU A 24 -1.15 2.10 13.86
N ALA A 25 -0.13 2.94 13.72
CA ALA A 25 1.00 2.68 12.84
C ALA A 25 2.19 2.11 13.62
N GLN A 26 2.76 1.00 13.17
CA GLN A 26 4.00 0.43 13.69
C GLN A 26 5.03 0.29 12.58
N THR A 27 6.23 0.79 12.81
CA THR A 27 7.38 0.63 11.91
C THR A 27 8.10 -0.68 12.22
N VAL A 28 8.50 -1.39 11.17
CA VAL A 28 9.34 -2.59 11.25
C VAL A 28 10.34 -2.59 10.10
N TRP A 29 11.52 -3.16 10.31
CA TRP A 29 12.42 -3.46 9.18
C TRP A 29 12.00 -4.76 8.48
N ASP A 30 12.27 -4.85 7.19
CA ASP A 30 11.92 -6.01 6.37
C ASP A 30 12.59 -7.30 6.85
N ASP A 31 13.75 -7.23 7.50
CA ASP A 31 14.44 -8.37 8.10
C ASP A 31 13.97 -8.74 9.51
N GLU A 32 13.10 -7.91 10.11
CA GLU A 32 12.44 -8.18 11.39
C GLU A 32 11.03 -8.74 11.22
N VAL A 33 10.51 -8.73 9.98
CA VAL A 33 9.22 -9.35 9.67
C VAL A 33 9.33 -10.85 9.81
N THR A 34 8.33 -11.45 10.44
CA THR A 34 8.21 -12.91 10.60
C THR A 34 6.80 -13.36 10.23
N SER A 35 6.63 -14.64 9.93
CA SER A 35 5.31 -15.19 9.64
C SER A 35 4.34 -15.00 10.82
N GLU A 36 4.81 -15.14 12.06
CA GLU A 36 3.99 -14.95 13.27
C GLU A 36 3.54 -13.50 13.43
N SER A 37 4.44 -12.54 13.20
CA SER A 37 4.09 -11.12 13.33
C SER A 37 3.16 -10.65 12.21
N LEU A 38 3.24 -11.24 11.02
CA LEU A 38 2.26 -11.04 9.93
C LEU A 38 0.93 -11.72 10.23
N ALA A 39 0.92 -12.96 10.72
CA ALA A 39 -0.30 -13.67 11.09
C ALA A 39 -1.07 -12.89 12.16
N GLU A 40 -0.37 -12.38 13.17
CA GLU A 40 -0.92 -11.52 14.22
C GLU A 40 -1.47 -10.20 13.64
N PHE A 41 -0.72 -9.54 12.75
CA PHE A 41 -1.20 -8.32 12.08
C PHE A 41 -2.47 -8.57 11.27
N LEU A 42 -2.55 -9.71 10.58
CA LEU A 42 -3.66 -10.04 9.71
C LEU A 42 -4.87 -10.56 10.48
N LYS A 43 -4.72 -11.16 11.67
CA LYS A 43 -5.73 -11.98 12.36
C LYS A 43 -7.15 -11.38 12.41
N ASP A 44 -7.27 -10.06 12.63
CA ASP A 44 -8.54 -9.37 12.87
C ASP A 44 -9.21 -8.85 11.58
N ALA A 45 -8.79 -9.33 10.41
CA ALA A 45 -9.44 -8.95 9.15
C ALA A 45 -10.91 -9.41 9.14
N PRO A 46 -11.88 -8.50 8.91
CA PRO A 46 -13.31 -8.81 9.00
C PRO A 46 -13.81 -9.68 7.84
N THR A 47 -13.07 -9.72 6.72
CA THR A 47 -13.51 -10.36 5.47
C THR A 47 -12.41 -11.21 4.85
N LYS A 48 -12.81 -12.18 4.02
CA LYS A 48 -11.96 -12.86 3.06
C LYS A 48 -12.57 -12.69 1.66
N PRO A 49 -11.83 -12.15 0.66
CA PRO A 49 -10.45 -11.68 0.79
C PRO A 49 -10.32 -10.46 1.72
N ARG A 50 -9.16 -10.32 2.36
CA ARG A 50 -8.82 -9.18 3.23
C ARG A 50 -8.54 -7.96 2.36
N HIS A 51 -9.16 -6.84 2.66
CA HIS A 51 -8.88 -5.57 1.97
C HIS A 51 -7.68 -4.89 2.61
N ILE A 52 -6.59 -4.76 1.85
CA ILE A 52 -5.32 -4.24 2.32
C ILE A 52 -4.95 -3.00 1.52
N GLY A 53 -4.81 -1.87 2.20
CA GLY A 53 -4.34 -0.63 1.58
C GLY A 53 -2.82 -0.58 1.51
N LEU A 54 -2.26 -0.12 0.39
CA LEU A 54 -0.82 0.06 0.19
C LEU A 54 -0.47 1.52 -0.10
N ALA A 55 0.69 1.95 0.39
CA ALA A 55 1.32 3.19 -0.05
C ALA A 55 2.85 3.09 0.00
N ALA A 56 3.52 3.50 -1.08
CA ALA A 56 4.96 3.43 -1.21
C ALA A 56 5.68 4.74 -0.85
N GLY A 57 6.85 4.59 -0.25
CA GLY A 57 7.84 5.63 -0.01
C GLY A 57 9.07 5.41 -0.86
N TYR A 58 9.37 6.36 -1.74
CA TYR A 58 10.50 6.31 -2.66
C TYR A 58 11.61 7.26 -2.25
N THR A 59 12.86 6.93 -2.57
CA THR A 59 13.97 7.89 -2.51
C THR A 59 13.86 8.92 -3.63
N SER A 60 14.70 9.96 -3.61
CA SER A 60 14.78 10.93 -4.72
C SER A 60 15.21 10.31 -6.05
N ALA A 61 15.82 9.12 -6.03
CA ALA A 61 16.18 8.34 -7.20
C ALA A 61 15.04 7.39 -7.66
N GLY A 62 13.84 7.48 -7.06
CA GLY A 62 12.70 6.65 -7.41
C GLY A 62 12.75 5.21 -6.86
N ARG A 63 13.70 4.89 -5.96
CA ARG A 63 13.83 3.55 -5.38
C ARG A 63 12.88 3.36 -4.20
N LEU A 64 12.13 2.26 -4.17
CA LEU A 64 11.28 1.90 -3.03
C LEU A 64 12.13 1.65 -1.79
N THR A 65 11.86 2.39 -0.71
CA THR A 65 12.59 2.25 0.56
C THR A 65 11.67 2.01 1.76
N ALA A 66 10.38 2.26 1.61
CA ALA A 66 9.37 1.92 2.60
C ALA A 66 8.02 1.62 1.94
N LEU A 67 7.23 0.78 2.59
CA LEU A 67 5.87 0.48 2.20
C LEU A 67 4.98 0.47 3.43
N ALA A 68 3.92 1.27 3.42
CA ALA A 68 2.85 1.18 4.40
C ALA A 68 1.80 0.17 3.92
N VAL A 69 1.42 -0.73 4.82
CA VAL A 69 0.42 -1.79 4.63
C VAL A 69 -0.67 -1.58 5.66
N ALA A 70 -1.90 -1.30 5.23
CA ALA A 70 -3.02 -0.98 6.11
C ALA A 70 -4.08 -2.09 6.08
N LEU A 71 -4.51 -2.53 7.26
CA LEU A 71 -5.64 -3.43 7.47
C LEU A 71 -6.58 -2.78 8.50
N GLY A 72 -7.67 -2.18 8.02
CA GLY A 72 -8.52 -1.33 8.86
C GLY A 72 -7.71 -0.18 9.48
N PRO A 73 -7.80 0.06 10.81
CA PRO A 73 -7.02 1.10 11.48
C PRO A 73 -5.55 0.72 11.73
N ASN A 74 -5.18 -0.56 11.57
CA ASN A 74 -3.83 -1.02 11.87
C ASN A 74 -2.94 -0.85 10.64
N VAL A 75 -1.77 -0.22 10.81
CA VAL A 75 -0.82 -0.01 9.72
C VAL A 75 0.57 -0.52 10.11
N ARG A 76 1.17 -1.30 9.21
CA ARG A 76 2.57 -1.70 9.26
C ARG A 76 3.37 -0.87 8.26
N LEU A 77 4.32 -0.09 8.73
CA LEU A 77 5.29 0.60 7.89
C LEU A 77 6.55 -0.27 7.79
N VAL A 78 6.66 -1.01 6.70
CA VAL A 78 7.81 -1.88 6.42
C VAL A 78 8.90 -1.04 5.76
N ARG A 79 10.09 -1.03 6.36
CA ARG A 79 11.28 -0.37 5.81
C ARG A 79 12.18 -1.40 5.16
N PHE A 80 12.60 -1.12 3.93
CA PHE A 80 13.47 -2.03 3.21
C PHE A 80 14.94 -1.64 3.38
N ARG A 81 15.75 -2.60 3.83
CA ARG A 81 17.20 -2.50 3.70
C ARG A 81 17.57 -2.71 2.24
N ASN A 82 18.29 -1.75 1.66
CA ASN A 82 18.68 -1.81 0.27
C ASN A 82 19.93 -2.68 0.10
N ASN A 83 19.79 -3.98 0.34
CA ASN A 83 20.84 -4.95 0.14
C ASN A 83 20.49 -5.85 -1.06
N ARG A 84 20.82 -5.37 -2.26
CA ARG A 84 20.55 -6.09 -3.53
C ARG A 84 21.57 -7.20 -3.82
N GLU A 85 22.58 -7.36 -2.98
CA GLU A 85 23.72 -8.25 -3.20
C GLU A 85 23.36 -9.74 -3.10
N SER A 86 22.28 -10.07 -2.38
CA SER A 86 21.83 -11.46 -2.26
C SER A 86 20.85 -11.82 -3.38
N GLU A 87 21.08 -12.98 -4.02
CA GLU A 87 20.12 -13.54 -4.97
C GLU A 87 18.85 -14.06 -4.30
N THR A 88 18.97 -14.46 -3.03
CA THR A 88 17.90 -15.05 -2.22
C THR A 88 17.18 -13.98 -1.38
N LEU A 89 15.86 -14.12 -1.22
CA LEU A 89 15.09 -13.29 -0.31
C LEU A 89 15.56 -13.54 1.14
N SER A 90 15.59 -12.47 1.94
CA SER A 90 15.74 -12.61 3.39
C SER A 90 14.52 -13.34 3.98
N PRO A 91 14.64 -14.00 5.14
CA PRO A 91 13.50 -14.67 5.78
C PRO A 91 12.27 -13.78 5.94
N GLY A 92 12.45 -12.51 6.31
CA GLY A 92 11.32 -11.58 6.45
C GLY A 92 10.70 -11.16 5.11
N ARG A 93 11.48 -11.05 4.03
CA ARG A 93 10.93 -10.87 2.68
C ARG A 93 10.22 -12.10 2.17
N GLN A 94 10.71 -13.29 2.49
CA GLN A 94 10.04 -14.54 2.16
C GLN A 94 8.68 -14.60 2.87
N ALA A 95 8.62 -14.25 4.17
CA ALA A 95 7.36 -14.15 4.91
C ALA A 95 6.41 -13.10 4.30
N LEU A 96 6.90 -11.93 3.89
CA LEU A 96 6.10 -10.93 3.17
C LEU A 96 5.57 -11.47 1.83
N ALA A 97 6.37 -12.23 1.08
CA ALA A 97 5.93 -12.81 -0.18
C ALA A 97 4.81 -13.83 0.06
N ASP A 98 5.02 -14.78 0.96
CA ASP A 98 4.15 -15.94 1.14
C ASP A 98 2.85 -15.59 1.88
N GLU A 99 2.95 -14.85 2.99
CA GLU A 99 1.81 -14.60 3.88
C GLU A 99 1.01 -13.36 3.47
N LEU A 100 1.67 -12.39 2.84
CA LEU A 100 1.06 -11.13 2.43
C LEU A 100 0.84 -11.10 0.92
N PHE A 101 1.87 -10.83 0.11
CA PHE A 101 1.70 -10.37 -1.28
C PHE A 101 1.23 -11.44 -2.29
N CYS A 102 1.56 -12.71 -2.07
CA CYS A 102 1.13 -13.83 -2.92
C CYS A 102 0.03 -14.69 -2.27
N ASN A 103 -0.52 -14.26 -1.13
CA ASN A 103 -1.61 -14.97 -0.48
C ASN A 103 -2.95 -14.65 -1.19
N PRO A 104 -3.65 -15.63 -1.77
CA PRO A 104 -4.88 -15.40 -2.54
C PRO A 104 -6.05 -14.89 -1.68
N ASN A 105 -5.92 -14.94 -0.35
CA ASN A 105 -6.91 -14.36 0.57
C ASN A 105 -6.71 -12.86 0.78
N ASN A 106 -5.77 -12.21 0.10
CA ASN A 106 -5.52 -10.77 0.21
C ASN A 106 -5.86 -10.08 -1.11
N LEU A 107 -6.53 -8.93 -1.02
CA LEU A 107 -6.70 -7.98 -2.12
C LEU A 107 -6.05 -6.67 -1.74
N PHE A 108 -5.23 -6.15 -2.64
CA PHE A 108 -4.46 -4.93 -2.40
C PHE A 108 -5.06 -3.75 -3.14
N TYR A 109 -5.21 -2.64 -2.45
CA TYR A 109 -5.72 -1.39 -3.00
C TYR A 109 -4.67 -0.31 -2.84
N ALA A 110 -4.43 0.45 -3.89
CA ALA A 110 -3.56 1.61 -3.83
C ALA A 110 -3.97 2.65 -4.86
N PHE A 111 -3.59 3.89 -4.59
CA PHE A 111 -3.48 4.91 -5.61
C PHE A 111 -2.14 4.73 -6.32
N ASP A 112 -2.17 4.74 -7.66
CA ASP A 112 -1.05 4.46 -8.55
C ASP A 112 -0.38 3.11 -8.25
N MET A 113 -1.18 2.03 -8.29
CA MET A 113 -0.72 0.68 -7.98
C MET A 113 0.37 0.18 -8.94
N GLY A 114 0.36 0.62 -10.20
CA GLY A 114 1.35 0.21 -11.21
C GLY A 114 2.80 0.44 -10.76
N PRO A 115 3.21 1.68 -10.45
CA PRO A 115 4.53 1.99 -9.88
C PRO A 115 4.86 1.18 -8.62
N ILE A 116 3.91 0.98 -7.71
CA ILE A 116 4.12 0.20 -6.48
C ILE A 116 4.45 -1.25 -6.81
N ALA A 117 3.65 -1.90 -7.67
CA ALA A 117 3.85 -3.28 -8.09
C ALA A 117 5.18 -3.45 -8.83
N LEU A 118 5.53 -2.49 -9.68
CA LEU A 118 6.80 -2.47 -10.41
C LEU A 118 7.99 -2.38 -9.46
N SER A 119 7.96 -1.46 -8.50
CA SER A 119 9.06 -1.31 -7.55
C SER A 119 9.15 -2.44 -6.53
N LEU A 120 8.04 -3.06 -6.12
CA LEU A 120 8.09 -4.30 -5.34
C LEU A 120 8.84 -5.39 -6.10
N TYR A 121 8.55 -5.56 -7.38
CA TYR A 121 9.20 -6.54 -8.24
C TYR A 121 10.68 -6.21 -8.49
N TYR A 122 10.99 -5.01 -9.00
CA TYR A 122 12.36 -4.63 -9.39
C TYR A 122 13.28 -4.27 -8.23
N ASP A 123 12.79 -3.56 -7.21
CA ASP A 123 13.64 -3.09 -6.11
C ASP A 123 13.77 -4.13 -5.02
N GLN A 124 12.67 -4.81 -4.69
CA GLN A 124 12.58 -5.68 -3.52
C GLN A 124 12.49 -7.17 -3.85
N ARG A 125 12.38 -7.52 -5.15
CA ARG A 125 12.18 -8.89 -5.64
C ARG A 125 10.93 -9.57 -5.05
N LEU A 126 9.93 -8.75 -4.68
CA LEU A 126 8.66 -9.19 -4.15
C LEU A 126 7.62 -9.18 -5.27
N ARG A 127 6.98 -10.33 -5.48
CA ARG A 127 5.85 -10.46 -6.40
C ARG A 127 4.56 -10.10 -5.66
N LEU A 128 3.58 -9.60 -6.40
CA LEU A 128 2.29 -9.12 -5.91
C LEU A 128 1.18 -9.70 -6.77
N THR A 129 0.16 -10.25 -6.13
CA THR A 129 -1.02 -10.80 -6.79
C THR A 129 -2.28 -10.10 -6.29
N GLY A 130 -3.33 -10.04 -7.10
CA GLY A 130 -4.63 -9.52 -6.66
C GLY A 130 -4.65 -8.03 -6.34
N ALA A 131 -3.77 -7.24 -6.96
CA ALA A 131 -3.67 -5.81 -6.70
C ALA A 131 -4.59 -4.98 -7.61
N ILE A 132 -5.20 -3.95 -7.05
CA ILE A 132 -6.20 -3.10 -7.68
C ILE A 132 -5.73 -1.65 -7.60
N ASP A 133 -5.75 -0.99 -8.75
CA ASP A 133 -5.53 0.45 -8.87
C ASP A 133 -6.85 1.19 -8.63
N ILE A 134 -6.92 1.97 -7.55
CA ILE A 134 -8.17 2.66 -7.16
C ILE A 134 -8.64 3.63 -8.23
N GLN A 135 -7.72 4.40 -8.84
CA GLN A 135 -8.08 5.39 -9.87
C GLN A 135 -8.72 4.73 -11.09
N SER A 136 -8.38 3.48 -11.44
CA SER A 136 -9.03 2.73 -12.53
C SER A 136 -10.51 2.41 -12.28
N GLY A 137 -10.93 2.29 -11.02
CA GLY A 137 -12.34 2.05 -10.66
C GLY A 137 -13.16 3.32 -10.39
N CYS A 138 -12.50 4.49 -10.41
CA CYS A 138 -13.12 5.79 -10.11
C CYS A 138 -13.18 6.72 -11.33
N THR A 139 -13.22 6.18 -12.55
CA THR A 139 -13.31 6.98 -13.77
C THR A 139 -14.77 7.36 -14.06
N GLY A 140 -15.05 8.65 -14.17
CA GLY A 140 -16.31 9.14 -14.77
C GLY A 140 -16.27 9.04 -16.30
N GLU A 141 -17.43 9.10 -16.96
CA GLU A 141 -17.58 8.84 -18.41
C GLU A 141 -16.81 9.80 -19.33
N GLU A 142 -16.36 10.98 -18.87
CA GLU A 142 -15.86 12.00 -19.80
C GLU A 142 -14.49 12.63 -19.51
N ASN A 143 -13.84 12.38 -18.36
CA ASN A 143 -12.48 12.90 -18.10
C ASN A 143 -11.82 12.11 -16.96
N ALA A 144 -11.29 10.92 -17.27
CA ALA A 144 -10.53 10.10 -16.33
C ALA A 144 -9.19 10.76 -15.98
N THR A 145 -9.20 11.79 -15.13
CA THR A 145 -7.97 12.26 -14.52
C THR A 145 -7.51 11.20 -13.52
N ARG A 146 -6.20 10.91 -13.48
CA ARG A 146 -5.60 10.08 -12.42
C ARG A 146 -5.44 10.87 -11.12
N ASP A 147 -6.34 11.80 -10.81
CA ASP A 147 -6.25 12.61 -9.62
C ASP A 147 -6.79 11.85 -8.40
N VAL A 148 -5.99 11.79 -7.33
CA VAL A 148 -6.34 11.05 -6.11
C VAL A 148 -7.52 11.70 -5.39
N SER A 149 -7.56 13.03 -5.31
CA SER A 149 -8.66 13.76 -4.67
C SER A 149 -9.98 13.55 -5.40
N GLN A 150 -9.96 13.51 -6.74
CA GLN A 150 -11.14 13.16 -7.54
C GLN A 150 -11.57 11.71 -7.32
N ALA A 151 -10.64 10.75 -7.30
CA ALA A 151 -10.97 9.35 -7.06
C ALA A 151 -11.61 9.13 -5.67
N VAL A 152 -11.09 9.80 -4.64
CA VAL A 152 -11.69 9.79 -3.30
C VAL A 152 -13.05 10.47 -3.31
N SER A 153 -13.16 11.62 -3.98
CA SER A 153 -14.43 12.36 -4.12
C SER A 153 -15.52 11.54 -4.78
N PHE A 154 -15.17 10.86 -5.87
CA PHE A 154 -16.05 9.93 -6.54
C PHE A 154 -16.55 8.84 -5.58
N ALA A 155 -15.63 8.16 -4.90
CA ALA A 155 -15.95 7.04 -4.01
C ALA A 155 -16.89 7.42 -2.86
N VAL A 156 -16.71 8.61 -2.28
CA VAL A 156 -17.50 9.03 -1.11
C VAL A 156 -18.73 9.88 -1.47
N SER A 157 -18.87 10.34 -2.72
CA SER A 157 -19.95 11.23 -3.18
C SER A 157 -21.37 10.70 -2.92
N SER A 158 -21.53 9.38 -2.89
CA SER A 158 -22.80 8.70 -2.62
C SER A 158 -23.18 8.70 -1.14
N THR A 159 -22.27 9.07 -0.24
CA THR A 159 -22.55 9.14 1.20
C THR A 159 -23.13 10.51 1.58
N LYS A 160 -24.09 10.53 2.51
CA LYS A 160 -24.97 11.70 2.75
C LYS A 160 -24.27 12.99 3.21
N SER A 161 -22.98 13.00 3.59
CA SER A 161 -22.16 14.21 3.84
C SER A 161 -20.73 13.89 4.28
N PRO A 162 -19.80 13.47 3.41
CA PRO A 162 -18.38 13.57 3.71
C PRO A 162 -17.86 14.90 3.18
N ASN A 163 -17.62 15.86 4.06
CA ASN A 163 -16.74 16.97 3.68
C ASN A 163 -15.34 16.39 3.49
N ILE A 164 -14.88 16.33 2.25
CA ILE A 164 -13.53 15.88 1.87
C ILE A 164 -12.61 17.07 1.91
N SER A 165 -11.43 16.90 2.48
CA SER A 165 -10.37 17.90 2.38
C SER A 165 -9.47 17.56 1.19
N SER A 166 -9.86 17.97 -0.02
CA SER A 166 -9.02 17.78 -1.23
C SER A 166 -7.64 18.39 -1.04
N THR A 167 -7.53 19.55 -0.39
CA THR A 167 -6.25 20.17 -0.07
C THR A 167 -5.34 19.27 0.76
N ASN A 168 -5.88 18.57 1.76
CA ASN A 168 -5.08 17.66 2.59
C ASN A 168 -4.71 16.39 1.82
N ILE A 169 -5.61 15.89 0.95
CA ILE A 169 -5.31 14.75 0.08
C ILE A 169 -4.23 15.13 -0.93
N ASP A 170 -4.39 16.23 -1.66
CA ASP A 170 -3.40 16.73 -2.64
C ASP A 170 -2.04 16.95 -1.98
N ALA A 171 -2.00 17.61 -0.82
CA ALA A 171 -0.78 17.79 -0.05
C ALA A 171 -0.19 16.45 0.40
N ALA A 172 -1.04 15.51 0.79
CA ALA A 172 -0.62 14.20 1.22
C ALA A 172 -0.10 13.35 0.08
N PHE A 173 -0.61 13.45 -1.15
CA PHE A 173 -0.22 12.63 -2.30
C PHE A 173 0.74 13.32 -3.26
N LYS A 174 1.08 14.59 -3.03
CA LYS A 174 2.11 15.31 -3.77
C LYS A 174 3.41 14.49 -3.80
N GLU A 175 3.96 14.32 -4.99
CA GLU A 175 5.20 13.61 -5.21
C GLU A 175 6.35 14.29 -4.47
N GLN A 176 6.85 13.61 -3.45
CA GLN A 176 8.00 14.02 -2.67
C GLN A 176 8.79 12.77 -2.29
N PRO A 177 10.13 12.82 -2.32
CA PRO A 177 10.95 11.76 -1.75
C PRO A 177 10.53 11.51 -0.31
N TRP A 178 10.34 10.23 0.02
CA TRP A 178 10.01 9.86 1.38
C TRP A 178 11.23 10.10 2.28
N ASP A 179 11.02 10.97 3.25
CA ASP A 179 11.96 11.26 4.32
C ASP A 179 11.27 10.94 5.64
N GLU A 180 11.77 9.89 6.29
CA GLU A 180 11.27 9.43 7.59
C GLU A 180 11.26 10.54 8.64
N LYS A 181 12.23 11.46 8.63
CA LYS A 181 12.33 12.51 9.65
C LYS A 181 11.30 13.61 9.40
N LYS A 182 10.98 13.88 8.14
CA LYS A 182 10.09 14.99 7.76
C LYS A 182 8.63 14.56 7.69
N SER A 183 8.35 13.36 7.20
CA SER A 183 6.98 12.92 6.89
C SER A 183 6.69 11.49 7.35
N PRO A 184 6.98 11.10 8.61
CA PRO A 184 6.76 9.72 9.07
C PRO A 184 5.28 9.33 9.14
N ARG A 185 4.37 10.32 9.11
CA ARG A 185 2.94 10.12 9.26
C ARG A 185 2.21 9.90 7.93
N ILE A 186 2.82 10.33 6.82
CA ILE A 186 2.06 10.46 5.56
C ILE A 186 1.79 9.11 4.90
N LEU A 187 2.78 8.20 4.87
CA LEU A 187 2.59 6.88 4.26
C LEU A 187 1.52 6.05 4.97
N PRO A 188 1.49 5.98 6.32
CA PRO A 188 0.41 5.29 6.99
C PRO A 188 -0.99 5.84 6.68
N LEU A 189 -1.12 7.17 6.59
CA LEU A 189 -2.39 7.81 6.23
C LEU A 189 -2.80 7.48 4.79
N ARG A 190 -1.86 7.51 3.83
CA ARG A 190 -2.11 7.14 2.43
C ARG A 190 -2.58 5.68 2.30
N ALA A 191 -1.88 4.75 2.96
CA ALA A 191 -2.23 3.34 2.93
C ALA A 191 -3.59 3.09 3.60
N TRP A 192 -3.86 3.72 4.75
CA TRP A 192 -5.17 3.66 5.39
C TRP A 192 -6.28 4.14 4.46
N LEU A 193 -6.09 5.29 3.81
CA LEU A 193 -7.09 5.83 2.88
C LEU A 193 -7.35 4.83 1.75
N ALA A 194 -6.30 4.26 1.15
CA ALA A 194 -6.43 3.27 0.09
C ALA A 194 -7.19 2.00 0.55
N GLY A 195 -6.96 1.52 1.78
CA GLY A 195 -7.68 0.39 2.34
C GLY A 195 -9.12 0.72 2.78
N PHE A 196 -9.40 2.00 3.03
CA PHE A 196 -10.72 2.49 3.40
C PHE A 196 -11.67 2.65 2.21
N VAL A 197 -11.19 3.17 1.07
CA VAL A 197 -12.04 3.46 -0.11
C VAL A 197 -12.94 2.29 -0.53
N PRO A 198 -12.48 1.03 -0.59
CA PRO A 198 -13.32 -0.11 -0.98
C PRO A 198 -14.51 -0.35 -0.04
N SER A 199 -14.41 0.09 1.22
CA SER A 199 -15.48 -0.08 2.22
C SER A 199 -16.60 0.96 2.11
N VAL A 200 -16.48 1.92 1.19
CA VAL A 200 -17.46 2.99 1.01
C VAL A 200 -18.47 2.60 -0.05
N SER A 201 -19.76 2.62 0.31
CA SER A 201 -20.87 2.45 -0.63
C SER A 201 -20.76 1.18 -1.50
N ASP A 202 -20.89 1.30 -2.82
CA ASP A 202 -20.78 0.24 -3.84
C ASP A 202 -19.36 0.09 -4.42
N MET A 203 -18.35 0.71 -3.82
CA MET A 203 -16.99 0.74 -4.40
C MET A 203 -16.34 -0.63 -4.50
N GLU A 204 -16.62 -1.55 -3.56
CA GLU A 204 -16.14 -2.93 -3.66
C GLU A 204 -16.61 -3.62 -4.95
N LEU A 205 -17.88 -3.44 -5.33
CA LEU A 205 -18.45 -4.02 -6.55
C LEU A 205 -17.79 -3.42 -7.79
N ARG A 206 -17.57 -2.09 -7.79
CA ARG A 206 -16.86 -1.42 -8.88
C ARG A 206 -15.42 -1.90 -9.02
N PHE A 207 -14.71 -2.06 -7.91
CA PHE A 207 -13.34 -2.56 -7.93
C PHE A 207 -13.24 -4.03 -8.34
N ALA A 208 -14.31 -4.81 -8.22
CA ALA A 208 -14.34 -6.17 -8.77
C ALA A 208 -14.25 -6.21 -10.30
N GLU A 209 -14.62 -5.13 -10.98
CA GLU A 209 -14.56 -4.98 -12.44
C GLU A 209 -13.18 -4.48 -12.93
N VAL A 210 -12.35 -3.96 -12.02
CA VAL A 210 -11.01 -3.46 -12.36
C VAL A 210 -10.06 -4.63 -12.63
N PRO A 211 -9.33 -4.63 -13.77
CA PRO A 211 -8.31 -5.63 -14.04
C PRO A 211 -7.26 -5.69 -12.93
N ARG A 212 -7.03 -6.89 -12.40
CA ARG A 212 -6.08 -7.09 -11.31
C ARG A 212 -4.65 -7.09 -11.83
N ILE A 213 -3.78 -6.36 -11.16
CA ILE A 213 -2.34 -6.40 -11.36
C ILE A 213 -1.79 -7.66 -10.71
N ASN A 214 -1.01 -8.41 -11.49
CA ASN A 214 -0.32 -9.62 -11.07
C ASN A 214 1.12 -9.60 -11.61
N THR A 215 2.10 -9.58 -10.73
CA THR A 215 3.53 -9.66 -11.09
C THR A 215 4.12 -11.05 -10.90
N PHE A 216 3.30 -12.05 -10.54
CA PHE A 216 3.73 -13.43 -10.37
C PHE A 216 4.19 -14.07 -11.69
N ASP A 217 3.52 -13.75 -12.79
CA ASP A 217 3.82 -14.33 -14.11
C ASP A 217 4.83 -13.51 -14.92
N MET A 218 5.35 -12.41 -14.36
CA MET A 218 6.40 -11.63 -15.01
C MET A 218 7.68 -12.48 -15.12
N ALA A 219 8.17 -12.66 -16.34
CA ALA A 219 9.38 -13.42 -16.61
C ALA A 219 10.59 -12.77 -15.91
N THR A 220 11.41 -13.61 -15.27
CA THR A 220 12.69 -13.24 -14.65
C THR A 220 13.80 -13.07 -15.70
N GLU A 221 13.50 -12.48 -16.86
CA GLU A 221 14.54 -12.23 -17.87
C GLU A 221 15.53 -11.20 -17.33
N VAL A 222 16.61 -11.72 -16.74
CA VAL A 222 17.86 -11.02 -16.54
C VAL A 222 18.28 -10.59 -17.94
N CYS A 223 18.23 -9.28 -18.22
CA CYS A 223 18.96 -8.67 -19.33
C CYS A 223 20.44 -9.03 -19.16
N SER A 224 20.79 -10.21 -19.65
CA SER A 224 22.15 -10.68 -19.81
C SER A 224 22.68 -9.88 -20.98
N ALA A 225 23.14 -8.66 -20.71
CA ALA A 225 23.86 -7.88 -21.68
C ALA A 225 25.04 -8.72 -22.13
N LYS A 226 24.92 -9.31 -23.33
CA LYS A 226 26.03 -9.97 -24.01
C LYS A 226 27.05 -8.87 -24.28
N SER A 227 28.09 -8.82 -23.44
CA SER A 227 29.35 -8.17 -23.77
C SER A 227 29.88 -8.84 -25.03
N SER A 228 29.77 -8.13 -26.15
CA SER A 228 30.49 -8.45 -27.40
C SER A 228 31.82 -7.74 -27.38
#